data_AF-A0A2T4V7N9-F1
#
_entry.id   AF-A0A2T4V7N9-F1
#
_cell.length_a   1.000
_cell.length_b   1.000
_cell.length_c   1.000
_cell.angle_alpha   90.00
_cell.angle_beta   90.00
_cell.angle_gamma   90.00
#
_symmetry.space_group_name_H-M   'P 1'
#
loop_
_entity.id
_entity.type
_entity.pdbx_description
1 polymer ?
#
loop_
_entity_poly.entity_id
_entity_poly.type
_entity_poly.pdbx_seq_one_letter_code
_entity_poly.pdbx_strand_id
1 'polypeptide(L)' 'MANSTIDGSLNSEGSTIIYNGALRDCAEFARWYHSMLPPEAKPLLLFDEGYNRSIELREGTTHEDILHAFKNKPIQ' A
#
# COMPACT_ATOMS: atom_id res chain seq x y z
N MET A 1 -2.58 -2.05 -12.13
CA MET A 1 -1.19 -2.07 -12.57
C MET A 1 -1.16 -1.83 -14.08
N ALA A 2 -1.85 -0.78 -14.53
CA ALA A 2 -2.10 -0.54 -15.95
C ALA A 2 -1.23 0.59 -16.51
N ASN A 3 -0.58 1.38 -15.65
CA ASN A 3 0.14 2.60 -16.06
C ASN A 3 1.66 2.51 -15.85
N SER A 4 2.15 1.69 -14.92
CA SER A 4 3.59 1.42 -14.74
C SER A 4 3.88 0.01 -14.21
N THR A 5 5.14 -0.40 -14.35
CA THR A 5 5.70 -1.53 -13.59
C THR A 5 5.77 -1.17 -12.10
N ILE A 6 5.60 -2.18 -11.24
CA ILE A 6 5.88 -2.10 -9.81
C ILE A 6 7.06 -3.03 -9.54
N ASP A 7 8.15 -2.47 -9.01
CA ASP A 7 9.29 -3.24 -8.55
C ASP A 7 9.12 -3.49 -7.05
N GLY A 8 9.31 -4.73 -6.61
CA GLY A 8 9.11 -5.07 -5.21
C GLY A 8 10.02 -6.17 -4.69
N SER A 9 10.10 -6.24 -3.38
CA SER A 9 10.86 -7.23 -2.63
C SER A 9 10.13 -7.60 -1.34
N LEU A 10 10.26 -8.85 -0.91
CA LEU A 10 9.88 -9.28 0.42
C LEU A 10 11.10 -9.16 1.34
N ASN A 11 10.93 -8.56 2.51
CA ASN A 11 12.02 -8.53 3.49
C ASN A 11 12.39 -9.96 3.94
N SER A 12 13.60 -10.12 4.47
CA SER A 12 14.09 -11.44 4.93
C SER A 12 13.26 -12.04 6.07
N GLU A 13 12.55 -11.22 6.84
CA GLU A 13 11.64 -11.69 7.88
C GLU A 13 10.29 -12.17 7.35
N GLY A 14 9.99 -11.93 6.06
CA GLY A 14 8.70 -12.28 5.45
C GLY A 14 7.51 -11.47 5.96
N SER A 15 7.75 -10.37 6.68
CA SER A 15 6.73 -9.55 7.33
C SER A 15 6.35 -8.29 6.54
N THR A 16 7.17 -7.88 5.57
CA THR A 16 7.01 -6.61 4.86
C THR A 16 7.27 -6.79 3.37
N ILE A 17 6.30 -6.39 2.56
CA ILE A 17 6.48 -6.22 1.11
C ILE A 17 6.83 -4.76 0.87
N ILE A 18 8.03 -4.53 0.34
CA ILE A 18 8.50 -3.21 -0.09
C ILE A 18 8.29 -3.15 -1.59
N TYR A 19 7.66 -2.09 -2.09
CA TYR A 19 7.42 -1.93 -3.51
C TYR A 19 7.39 -0.46 -3.90
N ASN A 20 7.83 -0.18 -5.13
CA ASN A 20 7.94 1.17 -5.68
C ASN A 20 7.33 1.23 -7.08
N GLY A 21 6.68 2.35 -7.39
CA GLY A 21 5.96 2.57 -8.63
C GLY A 21 5.11 3.84 -8.55
N ALA A 22 4.30 4.07 -9.59
CA ALA A 22 3.34 5.16 -9.57
C ALA A 22 2.34 4.95 -8.41
N LEU A 23 2.04 6.00 -7.64
CA LEU A 23 1.18 5.90 -6.44
C LEU A 23 -0.17 5.22 -6.72
N ARG A 24 -0.76 5.43 -7.90
CA ARG A 24 -1.98 4.73 -8.34
C ARG A 24 -1.76 3.23 -8.47
N ASP A 25 -0.71 2.81 -9.16
CA ASP A 25 -0.42 1.38 -9.32
C ASP A 25 -0.05 0.74 -7.97
N CYS A 26 0.68 1.45 -7.11
CA CYS A 26 0.95 1.01 -5.73
C CYS A 26 -0.34 0.83 -4.91
N ALA A 27 -1.29 1.77 -4.99
CA ALA A 27 -2.58 1.67 -4.30
C ALA A 27 -3.42 0.49 -4.83
N GLU A 28 -3.34 0.20 -6.13
CA GLU A 28 -4.00 -0.96 -6.72
C GLU A 28 -3.38 -2.28 -6.26
N PHE A 29 -2.04 -2.36 -6.25
CA PHE A 29 -1.33 -3.53 -5.74
C PHE A 29 -1.64 -3.81 -4.27
N ALA A 30 -1.64 -2.77 -3.42
CA ALA A 30 -1.97 -2.90 -2.00
C ALA A 30 -3.35 -3.54 -1.79
N ARG A 31 -4.35 -3.08 -2.55
CA ARG A 31 -5.73 -3.63 -2.47
C ARG A 31 -5.82 -5.04 -3.00
N TRP A 32 -5.16 -5.33 -4.12
CA TRP A 32 -5.09 -6.68 -4.66
C TRP A 32 -4.45 -7.64 -3.66
N TYR A 33 -3.33 -7.26 -3.06
CA TYR A 33 -2.66 -8.08 -2.04
C TYR A 33 -3.53 -8.32 -0.81
N HIS A 34 -4.17 -7.28 -0.29
CA HIS A 34 -5.13 -7.40 0.81
C HIS A 34 -6.30 -8.34 0.46
N SER A 35 -6.79 -8.33 -0.78
CA SER A 35 -7.88 -9.23 -1.21
C SER A 35 -7.52 -10.71 -1.26
N MET A 36 -6.23 -11.05 -1.26
CA MET A 36 -5.76 -12.44 -1.19
C MET A 36 -5.68 -12.97 0.25
N LEU A 37 -5.79 -12.09 1.25
CA LEU A 37 -5.71 -12.50 2.64
C LEU A 37 -7.06 -13.04 3.15
N PRO A 38 -7.04 -14.03 4.04
CA PRO A 38 -8.25 -14.48 4.74
C PRO A 38 -8.89 -13.32 5.53
N PRO A 39 -10.23 -13.30 5.68
CA PRO A 39 -10.92 -12.27 6.47
C PRO A 39 -10.43 -12.14 7.93
N GLU A 40 -9.93 -13.23 8.51
CA GLU A 40 -9.38 -13.30 9.86
C GLU A 40 -7.92 -12.80 9.97
N ALA A 41 -7.28 -12.46 8.85
CA ALA A 41 -5.93 -11.91 8.86
C ALA A 41 -5.89 -10.55 9.57
N LYS A 42 -4.78 -10.26 10.23
CA LYS A 42 -4.56 -8.93 10.82
C LYS A 42 -4.54 -7.87 9.71
N PRO A 43 -5.05 -6.66 9.96
CA PRO A 43 -4.97 -5.56 9.02
C PRO A 43 -3.53 -5.31 8.57
N LEU A 44 -3.34 -5.10 7.27
CA LEU A 44 -2.05 -4.69 6.73
C LEU A 44 -1.88 -3.19 6.93
N LEU A 45 -0.68 -2.77 7.34
CA LEU A 45 -0.32 -1.36 7.39
C LEU A 45 0.44 -1.00 6.11
N LEU A 46 -0.10 -0.08 5.32
CA LEU A 46 0.61 0.54 4.20
C LEU A 46 1.24 1.85 4.67
N PHE A 47 2.51 2.07 4.37
CA PHE A 47 3.24 3.28 4.75
C PHE A 47 4.22 3.72 3.67
N ASP A 48 4.61 4.99 3.66
CA ASP A 48 5.65 5.52 2.77
C ASP A 48 7.05 5.17 3.29
N GLU A 49 8.05 5.22 2.42
CA GLU A 49 9.45 4.91 2.76
C GLU A 49 9.98 5.72 3.97
N GLY A 50 9.52 6.97 4.11
CA GLY A 50 9.90 7.85 5.21
C GLY A 50 9.10 7.66 6.50
N TYR A 51 8.13 6.74 6.55
CA TYR A 51 7.22 6.52 7.68
C TYR A 51 6.46 7.79 8.13
N ASN A 52 6.25 8.74 7.21
CA ASN A 52 5.52 9.97 7.48
C ASN A 52 4.01 9.78 7.35
N ARG A 53 3.59 8.77 6.59
CA ARG A 53 2.20 8.52 6.22
C ARG A 53 1.92 7.05 6.29
N SER A 54 0.74 6.72 6.79
CA SER A 54 0.28 5.34 6.77
C SER A 54 -1.25 5.27 6.69
N ILE A 55 -1.72 4.10 6.26
CA ILE A 55 -3.13 3.73 6.26
C ILE A 55 -3.24 2.23 6.56
N GLU A 56 -4.15 1.86 7.44
CA GLU A 56 -4.55 0.47 7.60
C GLU A 56 -5.45 0.04 6.45
N LEU A 57 -5.10 -1.06 5.80
CA LEU A 57 -5.95 -1.71 4.81
C LEU A 57 -6.97 -2.56 5.57
N ARG A 58 -8.24 -2.20 5.44
CA ARG A 58 -9.39 -2.90 6.03
C ARG A 58 -10.31 -3.38 4.92
N GLU A 59 -11.26 -4.23 5.29
CA GLU A 59 -12.37 -4.55 4.40
C GLU A 59 -13.08 -3.24 4.00
N GLY A 60 -13.27 -3.05 2.68
CA GLY A 60 -13.87 -1.84 2.13
C GLY A 60 -12.90 -0.68 1.85
N THR A 61 -11.63 -0.73 2.26
CA THR A 61 -10.65 0.31 1.89
C THR A 61 -10.57 0.45 0.36
N THR A 62 -10.87 1.64 -0.13
CA THR A 62 -10.93 1.93 -1.56
C THR A 62 -9.60 2.42 -2.10
N HIS A 63 -9.48 2.46 -3.43
CA HIS A 63 -8.29 3.01 -4.09
C HIS A 63 -8.12 4.50 -3.76
N GLU A 64 -9.21 5.26 -3.72
CA GLU A 64 -9.16 6.70 -3.41
C GLU A 64 -8.80 6.98 -1.95
N ASP A 65 -9.18 6.12 -1.01
CA ASP A 65 -8.76 6.25 0.40
C ASP A 65 -7.24 6.18 0.53
N ILE A 66 -6.62 5.21 -0.15
CA ILE A 66 -5.16 5.08 -0.19
C ILE A 66 -4.54 6.31 -0.85
N LEU A 67 -5.01 6.68 -2.05
CA LEU A 67 -4.49 7.87 -2.72
C LEU A 67 -4.58 9.12 -1.84
N HIS A 68 -5.68 9.31 -1.12
CA HIS A 68 -5.88 10.45 -0.24
C HIS A 68 -4.88 10.47 0.92
N ALA A 69 -4.65 9.33 1.57
CA ALA A 69 -3.67 9.21 2.65
C ALA A 69 -2.25 9.63 2.21
N PHE A 70 -1.90 9.38 0.95
CA PHE A 70 -0.58 9.66 0.39
C PHE A 70 -0.48 10.95 -0.46
N LYS A 71 -1.60 11.65 -0.74
CA LYS A 71 -1.63 12.81 -1.67
C LYS A 71 -1.33 14.18 -1.06
N ASN A 72 -1.23 14.35 0.25
CA ASN A 72 -0.92 15.68 0.79
C ASN A 72 0.58 15.98 0.68
N LYS A 73 0.97 17.22 0.37
CA LYS A 73 2.37 17.65 0.48
C LYS A 73 2.77 17.71 1.96
N PRO A 74 4.05 17.45 2.32
CA PRO A 74 4.59 18.05 3.54
C PRO A 74 4.40 19.57 3.42
N ILE A 75 3.91 20.22 4.47
CA ILE A 75 4.14 21.65 4.63
C ILE A 75 5.66 21.76 4.82
N GLN A 76 6.36 22.24 3.79
CA GLN A 76 7.71 22.77 3.96
C GLN A 76 7.60 24.15 4.60
#